data_AF-A0A1N6FM20-F1
#
_entry.id   AF-A0A1N6FM20-F1
#
_cell.length_a   1.000
_cell.length_b   1.000
_cell.length_c   1.000
_cell.angle_alpha   90.00
_cell.angle_beta   90.00
_cell.angle_gamma   90.00
#
_symmetry.space_group_name_H-M   'P 1'
#
loop_
_entity.id
_entity.type
_entity.pdbx_description
1 polymer ?
#
loop_
_entity_poly.entity_id
_entity_poly.type
_entity_poly.pdbx_seq_one_letter_code
_entity_poly.pdbx_strand_id
1 'polypeptide(L)'
;MNQKDDLPVPHANPELGNDDSPDNPERRRVLTGIAAVGFGLALAGCNTEEQAAATPKSAADLRLDAALHDQVRHIVVIYAENRSFANLYGNFPGVQHPLDAVPAERYVQLDRDGKTPLPQLPKIWGGLVPQAQEVDGKRYMIGENAIVDLHNRPFRIPDAQGAPLPNGVITRDLWHRFYQNQMQINAGRNNQFVAWADSGGLVMGHYRNSADTLRIWNLAQQYTLCDNFFMAAFGGSWLNHIFLISAQAPLVPDVHTSAAKAFVSVVEGDDPTGARLKLASTSPASALDGPPKFVNDGLFTPDGYAVNTMAPPYQPSFVAPAAGGNPAFADPSNPRVLPPQNYATIGDRLSDKGVDWAWYAGAWQYALNHHDTGDVPDFQYHHQPFNYFVSYAPGTDARRQHLRDAGVGDDASTNRLIADIEAGRLPAVTFYKPQGNLNMHAGYADVESGDRHIATVIEHLQRGPQWANTVVIVTVDENGGWWDPVSPPKGDRWGPGSRIPALVVSPLAKKGYVDHTVYDTNSILRFISRVHGLAPLEGVVARDRAFAQNGLAPLGDLTGTLDLA
;
A
#
# COMPACT_ATOMS: atom_id res chain seq x y z
N MET A 1 -53.24 -50.81 6.88
CA MET A 1 -54.47 -50.92 6.06
C MET A 1 -54.13 -50.27 4.70
N ASN A 2 -53.89 -51.15 3.72
CA ASN A 2 -53.70 -51.00 2.24
C ASN A 2 -52.65 -49.98 1.72
N GLN A 3 -51.46 -50.39 1.23
CA GLN A 3 -51.11 -51.02 -0.08
C GLN A 3 -51.63 -50.22 -1.29
N LYS A 4 -50.91 -49.99 -2.40
CA LYS A 4 -49.57 -50.29 -2.96
C LYS A 4 -49.50 -49.49 -4.30
N ASP A 5 -48.30 -49.22 -4.84
CA ASP A 5 -47.95 -49.39 -6.28
C ASP A 5 -46.63 -48.66 -6.65
N ASP A 6 -45.52 -49.38 -6.39
CA ASP A 6 -44.45 -49.82 -7.30
C ASP A 6 -44.20 -49.24 -8.72
N LEU A 7 -42.88 -48.97 -8.98
CA LEU A 7 -42.06 -49.09 -10.24
C LEU A 7 -41.69 -47.79 -11.05
N PRO A 8 -40.60 -47.75 -11.88
CA PRO A 8 -39.29 -47.16 -11.52
C PRO A 8 -38.61 -46.26 -12.60
N VAL A 9 -37.43 -45.73 -12.24
CA VAL A 9 -36.29 -45.05 -12.95
C VAL A 9 -36.26 -45.03 -14.50
N PRO A 10 -35.70 -43.96 -15.11
CA PRO A 10 -34.34 -44.13 -15.68
C PRO A 10 -33.37 -42.95 -15.50
N HIS A 11 -32.09 -43.31 -15.56
CA HIS A 11 -30.87 -42.52 -15.48
C HIS A 11 -30.76 -41.39 -16.53
N ALA A 12 -30.09 -40.30 -16.16
CA ALA A 12 -29.51 -39.35 -17.12
C ALA A 12 -28.20 -38.74 -16.60
N ASN A 13 -27.10 -39.04 -17.30
CA ASN A 13 -26.01 -38.13 -17.68
C ASN A 13 -25.24 -38.86 -18.81
N PRO A 14 -24.55 -38.18 -19.77
CA PRO A 14 -23.89 -36.88 -19.61
C PRO A 14 -23.91 -35.94 -20.84
N GLU A 15 -23.24 -34.79 -20.66
CA GLU A 15 -22.55 -33.94 -21.65
C GLU A 15 -23.18 -32.62 -22.19
N LEU A 16 -22.41 -31.56 -21.88
CA LEU A 16 -21.99 -30.42 -22.72
C LEU A 16 -23.05 -29.35 -23.07
N GLY A 17 -23.09 -28.31 -22.23
CA GLY A 17 -23.51 -26.97 -22.61
C GLY A 17 -22.36 -25.99 -22.36
N ASN A 18 -21.79 -25.45 -23.44
CA ASN A 18 -20.89 -24.29 -23.42
C ASN A 18 -21.63 -23.10 -22.80
N ASP A 19 -21.05 -22.50 -21.76
CA ASP A 19 -21.46 -21.19 -21.26
C ASP A 19 -20.50 -20.15 -21.85
N ASP A 20 -20.98 -19.45 -22.89
CA ASP A 20 -20.32 -18.29 -23.51
C ASP A 20 -20.41 -17.10 -22.54
N SER A 21 -19.39 -16.96 -21.68
CA SER A 21 -19.12 -15.74 -20.92
C SER A 21 -17.96 -14.99 -21.59
N PRO A 22 -18.12 -13.74 -22.07
CA PRO A 22 -16.99 -13.00 -22.63
C PRO A 22 -16.14 -12.36 -21.53
N ASP A 23 -14.89 -12.83 -21.43
CA ASP A 23 -13.78 -12.21 -20.73
C ASP A 23 -13.38 -10.86 -21.34
N ASN A 24 -12.82 -9.99 -20.48
CA ASN A 24 -12.07 -8.76 -20.73
C ASN A 24 -12.83 -7.41 -20.58
N PRO A 25 -12.63 -6.68 -19.45
CA PRO A 25 -13.26 -5.38 -19.17
C PRO A 25 -12.70 -4.19 -19.97
N GLU A 26 -11.65 -4.33 -20.79
CA GLU A 26 -11.13 -3.22 -21.61
C GLU A 26 -11.92 -2.94 -22.89
N ARG A 27 -12.89 -3.80 -23.26
CA ARG A 27 -13.63 -3.71 -24.54
C ARG A 27 -14.93 -2.89 -24.51
N ARG A 28 -15.24 -2.16 -23.43
CA ARG A 28 -16.38 -1.23 -23.41
C ARG A 28 -15.92 0.22 -23.50
N ARG A 29 -15.56 0.65 -24.70
CA ARG A 29 -15.66 2.05 -25.14
C ARG A 29 -16.37 2.09 -26.49
N VAL A 30 -17.16 3.15 -26.67
CA VAL A 30 -17.96 3.51 -27.85
C VAL A 30 -19.40 2.95 -27.85
N LEU A 31 -20.37 3.78 -27.45
CA LEU A 31 -21.52 4.18 -28.27
C LEU A 31 -22.53 5.03 -27.46
N THR A 32 -22.34 6.34 -27.47
CA THR A 32 -23.45 7.33 -27.44
C THR A 32 -23.06 8.49 -28.35
N GLY A 33 -23.62 8.52 -29.56
CA GLY A 33 -23.38 9.63 -30.49
C GLY A 33 -23.71 9.35 -31.95
N ILE A 34 -24.97 9.59 -32.32
CA ILE A 34 -25.48 10.10 -33.62
C ILE A 34 -25.23 9.25 -34.89
N ALA A 35 -26.34 9.00 -35.60
CA ALA A 35 -26.43 8.33 -36.89
C ALA A 35 -25.80 9.11 -38.06
N ALA A 36 -25.07 8.41 -38.95
CA ALA A 36 -25.21 8.48 -40.42
C ALA A 36 -24.19 7.55 -41.14
N VAL A 37 -24.75 6.56 -41.84
CA VAL A 37 -24.34 5.84 -43.07
C VAL A 37 -22.90 5.98 -43.60
N GLY A 38 -22.25 4.83 -43.83
CA GLY A 38 -21.13 4.68 -44.77
C GLY A 38 -20.62 3.24 -44.85
N PHE A 39 -21.14 2.45 -45.79
CA PHE A 39 -20.72 1.07 -46.07
C PHE A 39 -19.27 1.04 -46.58
N GLY A 40 -18.42 0.22 -45.95
CA GLY A 40 -17.09 -0.11 -46.44
C GLY A 40 -16.66 -1.48 -45.91
N LEU A 41 -16.80 -2.52 -46.74
CA LEU A 41 -16.25 -3.84 -46.47
C LEU A 41 -14.72 -3.75 -46.43
N ALA A 42 -14.14 -3.88 -45.23
CA ALA A 42 -12.74 -4.24 -45.05
C ALA A 42 -12.71 -5.55 -44.26
N LEU A 43 -12.17 -6.60 -44.87
CA LEU A 43 -11.91 -7.90 -44.26
C LEU A 43 -11.05 -7.69 -43.01
N ALA A 44 -11.66 -7.85 -41.83
CA ALA A 44 -10.95 -7.87 -40.57
C ALA A 44 -10.13 -9.17 -40.52
N GLY A 45 -8.83 -9.06 -40.78
CA GLY A 45 -7.87 -10.08 -40.41
C GLY A 45 -7.89 -10.23 -38.89
N CYS A 46 -8.11 -11.44 -38.41
CA CYS A 46 -7.86 -11.82 -37.03
C CYS A 46 -6.37 -11.64 -36.75
N ASN A 47 -5.98 -10.47 -36.23
CA ASN A 47 -4.74 -10.34 -35.51
C ASN A 47 -4.97 -10.98 -34.13
N THR A 48 -4.69 -12.26 -34.02
CA THR A 48 -4.26 -12.84 -32.75
C THR A 48 -3.08 -12.01 -32.29
N GLU A 49 -3.25 -11.24 -31.20
CA GLU A 49 -2.10 -10.72 -30.46
C GLU A 49 -1.28 -11.94 -30.05
N GLU A 50 -0.20 -12.16 -30.78
CA GLU A 50 0.85 -13.08 -30.41
C GLU A 50 1.31 -12.63 -29.03
N GLN A 51 0.92 -13.37 -27.98
CA GLN A 51 1.60 -13.30 -26.69
C GLN A 51 3.08 -13.51 -27.02
N ALA A 52 3.85 -12.42 -27.00
CA ALA A 52 5.29 -12.50 -27.21
C ALA A 52 5.80 -13.56 -26.25
N ALA A 53 6.26 -14.69 -26.80
CA ALA A 53 6.71 -15.81 -26.01
C ALA A 53 7.77 -15.29 -25.02
N ALA A 54 7.56 -15.54 -23.73
CA ALA A 54 8.51 -15.11 -22.70
C ALA A 54 9.91 -15.56 -23.12
N THR A 55 10.88 -14.65 -23.07
CA THR A 55 12.26 -14.98 -23.41
C THR A 55 12.70 -16.17 -22.54
N PRO A 56 13.27 -17.24 -23.12
CA PRO A 56 13.70 -18.39 -22.34
C PRO A 56 14.64 -17.97 -21.22
N LYS A 57 14.38 -18.45 -19.99
CA LYS A 57 15.25 -18.16 -18.84
C LYS A 57 16.68 -18.62 -19.12
N SER A 58 17.66 -17.82 -18.72
CA SER A 58 19.06 -18.20 -18.88
C SER A 58 19.44 -19.33 -17.91
N ALA A 59 20.55 -20.02 -18.18
CA ALA A 59 21.08 -21.03 -17.23
C ALA A 59 21.46 -20.42 -15.86
N ALA A 60 21.78 -19.11 -15.82
CA ALA A 60 21.99 -18.41 -14.56
C ALA A 60 20.67 -18.22 -13.81
N ASP A 61 19.61 -17.82 -14.50
CA ASP A 61 18.28 -17.66 -13.90
C ASP A 61 17.74 -18.98 -13.34
N LEU A 62 17.91 -20.09 -14.08
CA LEU A 62 17.48 -21.41 -13.62
C LEU A 62 18.23 -21.87 -12.36
N ARG A 63 19.54 -21.59 -12.26
CA ARG A 63 20.31 -21.89 -11.05
C ARG A 63 19.88 -21.03 -9.87
N LEU A 64 19.61 -19.76 -10.12
CA LEU A 64 19.11 -18.84 -9.10
C LEU A 64 17.72 -19.27 -8.59
N ASP A 65 16.82 -19.66 -9.49
CA ASP A 65 15.50 -20.19 -9.13
C ASP A 65 15.62 -21.47 -8.29
N ALA A 66 16.54 -22.37 -8.64
CA ALA A 66 16.80 -23.57 -7.86
C ALA A 66 17.34 -23.25 -6.46
N ALA A 67 18.28 -22.30 -6.35
CA ALA A 67 18.82 -21.87 -5.06
C ALA A 67 17.74 -21.20 -4.18
N LEU A 68 16.90 -20.34 -4.76
CA LEU A 68 15.76 -19.74 -4.07
C LEU A 68 14.81 -20.81 -3.54
N HIS A 69 14.41 -21.77 -4.39
CA HIS A 69 13.49 -22.83 -4.01
C HIS A 69 14.04 -23.74 -2.91
N ASP A 70 15.36 -23.96 -2.89
CA ASP A 70 16.00 -24.83 -1.90
C ASP A 70 16.23 -24.12 -0.55
N GLN A 71 16.68 -22.87 -0.59
CA GLN A 71 17.16 -22.14 0.59
C GLN A 71 16.09 -21.26 1.24
N VAL A 72 15.13 -20.73 0.50
CA VAL A 72 14.05 -19.87 1.04
C VAL A 72 12.82 -20.73 1.32
N ARG A 73 12.51 -20.94 2.60
CA ARG A 73 11.35 -21.73 3.04
C ARG A 73 10.23 -20.87 3.63
N HIS A 74 10.59 -19.72 4.21
CA HIS A 74 9.65 -18.78 4.79
C HIS A 74 9.90 -17.36 4.28
N ILE A 75 8.84 -16.68 3.87
CA ILE A 75 8.83 -15.26 3.51
C ILE A 75 7.91 -14.56 4.51
N VAL A 76 8.43 -13.60 5.26
CA VAL A 76 7.65 -12.79 6.20
C VAL A 76 7.64 -11.35 5.72
N VAL A 77 6.46 -10.80 5.44
CA VAL A 77 6.28 -9.40 5.04
C VAL A 77 5.70 -8.63 6.22
N ILE A 78 6.49 -7.73 6.81
CA ILE A 78 6.04 -6.82 7.87
C ILE A 78 5.72 -5.46 7.24
N TYR A 79 4.47 -5.03 7.34
CA TYR A 79 3.94 -3.88 6.60
C TYR A 79 3.48 -2.76 7.55
N ALA A 80 4.33 -1.76 7.77
CA ALA A 80 4.06 -0.62 8.67
C ALA A 80 3.29 0.51 7.95
N GLU A 81 3.15 1.66 8.60
CA GLU A 81 2.47 2.89 8.14
C GLU A 81 3.39 4.12 8.28
N ASN A 82 2.89 5.26 7.82
CA ASN A 82 3.35 5.73 6.52
C ASN A 82 4.50 6.70 6.63
N ARG A 83 5.57 6.45 5.86
CA ARG A 83 6.82 7.21 5.97
C ARG A 83 7.52 7.24 4.62
N SER A 84 7.87 8.42 4.13
CA SER A 84 8.77 8.51 2.98
C SER A 84 10.17 8.02 3.37
N PHE A 85 10.96 7.58 2.38
CA PHE A 85 12.35 7.19 2.63
C PHE A 85 13.15 8.35 3.24
N ALA A 86 13.04 9.56 2.68
CA ALA A 86 13.71 10.74 3.19
C ALA A 86 13.30 11.12 4.63
N ASN A 87 12.06 10.84 5.04
CA ASN A 87 11.58 11.17 6.39
C ASN A 87 12.32 10.39 7.48
N LEU A 88 12.65 9.11 7.22
CA LEU A 88 13.28 8.23 8.21
C LEU A 88 14.75 7.90 7.93
N TYR A 89 15.14 7.73 6.67
CA TYR A 89 16.42 7.15 6.23
C TYR A 89 17.20 8.04 5.27
N GLY A 90 16.78 9.30 5.06
CA GLY A 90 17.34 10.17 4.03
C GLY A 90 18.87 10.31 4.04
N ASN A 91 19.51 10.18 5.21
CA ASN A 91 20.97 10.25 5.38
C ASN A 91 21.59 8.94 5.89
N PHE A 92 20.94 7.79 5.64
CA PHE A 92 21.54 6.49 5.96
C PHE A 92 22.86 6.31 5.19
N PRO A 93 23.95 5.83 5.82
CA PRO A 93 25.24 5.67 5.15
C PRO A 93 25.15 4.74 3.92
N GLY A 94 25.63 5.21 2.78
CA GLY A 94 25.68 4.42 1.54
C GLY A 94 24.47 4.57 0.62
N VAL A 95 23.45 5.36 0.98
CA VAL A 95 22.34 5.65 0.07
C VAL A 95 22.81 6.43 -1.17
N GLN A 96 22.22 6.11 -2.31
CA GLN A 96 22.52 6.70 -3.62
C GLN A 96 22.23 8.20 -3.67
N HIS A 97 21.20 8.63 -2.94
CA HIS A 97 20.73 10.03 -2.89
C HIS A 97 20.58 10.51 -1.44
N PRO A 98 21.70 10.87 -0.76
CA PRO A 98 21.64 11.40 0.61
C PRO A 98 20.88 12.72 0.65
N LEU A 99 19.97 12.87 1.62
CA LEU A 99 19.10 14.04 1.77
C LEU A 99 19.91 15.34 1.93
N ASP A 100 21.00 15.31 2.70
CA ASP A 100 21.88 16.47 2.92
C ASP A 100 22.66 16.88 1.65
N ALA A 101 22.71 16.01 0.63
CA ALA A 101 23.37 16.26 -0.65
C ALA A 101 22.39 16.66 -1.77
N VAL A 102 21.09 16.73 -1.49
CA VAL A 102 20.08 17.12 -2.49
C VAL A 102 20.26 18.60 -2.84
N PRO A 103 20.42 18.93 -4.14
CA PRO A 103 20.63 20.31 -4.54
C PRO A 103 19.31 21.10 -4.55
N ALA A 104 19.41 22.43 -4.46
CA ALA A 104 18.26 23.31 -4.28
C ALA A 104 17.19 23.17 -5.38
N GLU A 105 17.60 22.97 -6.63
CA GLU A 105 16.70 22.77 -7.75
C GLU A 105 15.80 21.52 -7.62
N ARG A 106 16.15 20.58 -6.74
CA ARG A 106 15.37 19.36 -6.48
C ARG A 106 14.43 19.49 -5.30
N TYR A 107 14.74 20.33 -4.31
CA TYR A 107 13.93 20.45 -3.10
C TYR A 107 13.07 21.71 -3.03
N VAL A 108 13.39 22.75 -3.82
CA VAL A 108 12.62 24.00 -3.83
C VAL A 108 11.20 23.69 -4.31
N GLN A 109 10.24 24.03 -3.44
CA GLN A 109 8.82 23.84 -3.72
C GLN A 109 8.25 25.07 -4.43
N LEU A 110 7.44 24.81 -5.44
CA LEU A 110 6.69 25.79 -6.19
C LEU A 110 5.30 25.95 -5.60
N ASP A 111 4.71 27.11 -5.80
CA ASP A 111 3.32 27.39 -5.46
C ASP A 111 2.35 26.69 -6.43
N ARG A 112 1.04 26.90 -6.23
CA ARG A 112 -0.04 26.26 -6.99
C ARG A 112 -0.05 26.61 -8.47
N ASP A 113 0.53 27.75 -8.84
CA ASP A 113 0.72 28.13 -10.24
C ASP A 113 1.76 27.25 -10.99
N GLY A 114 2.50 26.41 -10.26
CA GLY A 114 3.51 25.50 -10.78
C GLY A 114 4.75 26.19 -11.36
N LYS A 115 4.94 27.49 -11.06
CA LYS A 115 6.01 28.32 -11.63
C LYS A 115 6.73 29.14 -10.59
N THR A 116 6.02 29.67 -9.61
CA THR A 116 6.58 30.59 -8.61
C THR A 116 7.21 29.78 -7.46
N PRO A 117 8.52 29.88 -7.21
CA PRO A 117 9.11 29.31 -6.00
C PRO A 117 8.51 29.94 -4.75
N LEU A 118 8.13 29.12 -3.77
CA LEU A 118 7.65 29.65 -2.50
C LEU A 118 8.80 30.41 -1.81
N PRO A 119 8.57 31.67 -1.35
CA PRO A 119 9.62 32.43 -0.66
C PRO A 119 10.00 31.79 0.69
N GLN A 120 9.05 31.09 1.31
CA GLN A 120 9.18 30.30 2.53
C GLN A 120 8.08 29.23 2.52
N LEU A 121 8.21 28.20 3.35
CA LEU A 121 7.15 27.22 3.55
C LEU A 121 5.99 27.87 4.35
N PRO A 122 4.74 27.45 4.09
CA PRO A 122 3.60 27.82 4.93
C PRO A 122 3.79 27.33 6.37
N LYS A 123 3.05 27.94 7.29
CA LYS A 123 2.92 27.42 8.66
C LYS A 123 2.46 25.96 8.64
N ILE A 124 2.74 25.25 9.73
CA ILE A 124 2.18 23.91 9.94
C ILE A 124 0.72 24.08 10.36
N TRP A 125 -0.20 24.06 9.39
CA TRP A 125 -1.62 24.28 9.65
C TRP A 125 -2.16 23.29 10.68
N GLY A 126 -2.94 23.79 11.64
CA GLY A 126 -3.47 22.98 12.73
C GLY A 126 -2.44 22.55 13.80
N GLY A 127 -1.16 22.86 13.62
CA GLY A 127 -0.09 22.53 14.56
C GLY A 127 0.59 21.19 14.30
N LEU A 128 1.85 21.07 14.73
CA LEU A 128 2.66 19.85 14.63
C LEU A 128 2.19 18.76 15.59
N VAL A 129 1.85 19.16 16.82
CA VAL A 129 1.37 18.26 17.88
C VAL A 129 0.06 18.86 18.41
N PRO A 130 -1.08 18.59 17.75
CA PRO A 130 -2.36 19.23 18.06
C PRO A 130 -3.01 18.69 19.33
N GLN A 131 -2.65 17.48 19.75
CA GLN A 131 -3.12 16.84 20.98
C GLN A 131 -1.99 16.78 22.00
N ALA A 132 -2.27 17.24 23.23
CA ALA A 132 -1.28 17.25 24.29
C ALA A 132 -0.91 15.83 24.69
N GLN A 133 0.39 15.58 24.83
CA GLN A 133 0.94 14.28 25.26
C GLN A 133 2.16 14.48 26.16
N GLU A 134 2.45 13.50 27.01
CA GLU A 134 3.65 13.49 27.85
C GLU A 134 4.58 12.37 27.40
N VAL A 135 5.82 12.72 27.09
CA VAL A 135 6.88 11.79 26.68
C VAL A 135 8.12 12.10 27.52
N ASP A 136 8.64 11.09 28.22
CA ASP A 136 9.80 11.20 29.11
C ASP A 136 9.71 12.34 30.13
N GLY A 137 8.51 12.55 30.70
CA GLY A 137 8.25 13.60 31.68
C GLY A 137 8.21 15.02 31.11
N LYS A 138 8.26 15.19 29.78
CA LYS A 138 8.05 16.47 29.09
C LYS A 138 6.71 16.48 28.38
N ARG A 139 5.94 17.56 28.55
CA ARG A 139 4.67 17.78 27.85
C ARG A 139 4.90 18.42 26.47
N TYR A 140 4.28 17.85 25.44
CA TYR A 140 4.30 18.34 24.07
C TYR A 140 2.90 18.79 23.64
N MET A 141 2.80 20.03 23.15
CA MET A 141 1.63 20.61 22.51
C MET A 141 2.13 21.74 21.61
N ILE A 142 2.32 21.45 20.33
CA ILE A 142 3.02 22.32 19.38
C ILE A 142 2.01 22.81 18.36
N GLY A 143 1.41 23.96 18.66
CA GLY A 143 0.40 24.58 17.81
C GLY A 143 0.96 25.25 16.56
N GLU A 144 0.07 25.70 15.68
CA GLU A 144 0.39 26.26 14.35
C GLU A 144 1.40 27.43 14.38
N ASN A 145 1.38 28.25 15.44
CA ASN A 145 2.26 29.41 15.57
C ASN A 145 3.57 29.12 16.33
N ALA A 146 3.82 27.87 16.73
CA ALA A 146 5.00 27.51 17.52
C ALA A 146 6.28 27.37 16.68
N ILE A 147 6.14 27.05 15.39
CA ILE A 147 7.26 26.90 14.45
C ILE A 147 7.03 27.90 13.32
N VAL A 148 7.97 28.84 13.17
CA VAL A 148 7.92 29.94 12.21
C VAL A 148 9.18 29.94 11.34
N ASP A 149 9.22 30.82 10.33
CA ASP A 149 10.39 31.05 9.46
C ASP A 149 10.93 29.79 8.77
N LEU A 150 10.03 28.88 8.39
CA LEU A 150 10.37 27.67 7.66
C LEU A 150 10.87 28.02 6.25
N HIS A 151 12.17 27.93 6.02
CA HIS A 151 12.75 28.12 4.69
C HIS A 151 12.25 27.07 3.69
N ASN A 152 12.15 27.42 2.41
CA ASN A 152 11.76 26.52 1.32
C ASN A 152 12.83 25.44 1.02
N ARG A 153 12.97 24.50 1.96
CA ARG A 153 13.89 23.36 1.94
C ARG A 153 13.44 22.32 2.97
N PRO A 154 13.92 21.07 2.88
CA PRO A 154 13.70 20.06 3.91
C PRO A 154 14.24 20.53 5.25
N PHE A 155 13.54 20.19 6.34
CA PHE A 155 13.95 20.58 7.68
C PHE A 155 13.75 19.46 8.69
N ARG A 156 14.60 19.46 9.72
CA ARG A 156 14.47 18.56 10.86
C ARG A 156 13.27 19.00 11.68
N ILE A 157 12.34 18.08 11.96
CA ILE A 157 11.14 18.38 12.74
C ILE A 157 11.57 18.82 14.16
N PRO A 158 11.30 20.07 14.57
CA PRO A 158 11.71 20.56 15.87
C PRO A 158 10.59 20.45 16.92
N ASP A 159 10.95 20.46 18.19
CA ASP A 159 10.05 20.80 19.28
C ASP A 159 9.85 22.33 19.39
N ALA A 160 9.02 22.77 20.33
CA ALA A 160 8.75 24.20 20.54
C ALA A 160 9.97 25.02 21.02
N GLN A 161 11.09 24.38 21.35
CA GLN A 161 12.35 25.02 21.74
C GLN A 161 13.41 24.93 20.62
N GLY A 162 13.09 24.32 19.48
CA GLY A 162 14.02 24.14 18.36
C GLY A 162 14.91 22.91 18.47
N ALA A 163 14.77 22.07 19.50
CA ALA A 163 15.46 20.79 19.59
C ALA A 163 14.79 19.76 18.68
N PRO A 164 15.47 18.68 18.23
CA PRO A 164 14.81 17.63 17.46
C PRO A 164 13.63 17.02 18.21
N LEU A 165 12.50 16.84 17.51
CA LEU A 165 11.33 16.17 18.08
C LEU A 165 11.66 14.68 18.37
N PRO A 166 11.36 14.15 19.57
CA PRO A 166 11.52 12.72 19.84
C PRO A 166 10.64 11.85 18.94
N ASN A 167 11.12 10.64 18.63
CA ASN A 167 10.37 9.66 17.83
C ASN A 167 9.11 9.15 18.56
N GLY A 168 9.09 9.19 19.89
CA GLY A 168 7.93 8.86 20.73
C GLY A 168 6.82 9.92 20.77
N VAL A 169 6.96 11.06 20.08
CA VAL A 169 5.91 12.08 20.00
C VAL A 169 5.04 11.86 18.75
N ILE A 170 3.74 11.65 18.96
CA ILE A 170 2.74 11.57 17.89
C ILE A 170 2.55 12.96 17.27
N THR A 171 2.88 13.08 15.99
CA THR A 171 2.63 14.30 15.18
C THR A 171 1.22 14.29 14.60
N ARG A 172 0.73 15.42 14.06
CA ARG A 172 -0.50 15.41 13.26
C ARG A 172 -0.33 14.52 12.01
N ASP A 173 -1.45 14.00 11.53
CA ASP A 173 -1.48 13.32 10.23
C ASP A 173 -1.38 14.31 9.07
N LEU A 174 -0.85 13.86 7.93
CA LEU A 174 -0.75 14.61 6.69
C LEU A 174 -1.57 13.87 5.64
N TRP A 175 -2.32 14.56 4.79
CA TRP A 175 -3.08 13.83 3.79
C TRP A 175 -2.18 13.09 2.77
N HIS A 176 -2.56 11.86 2.46
CA HIS A 176 -1.84 10.99 1.54
C HIS A 176 -2.85 10.38 0.56
N ARG A 177 -3.45 11.24 -0.26
CA ARG A 177 -4.57 10.89 -1.15
C ARG A 177 -4.13 10.74 -2.60
N PHE A 178 -4.87 9.94 -3.37
CA PHE A 178 -4.48 9.51 -4.73
C PHE A 178 -4.09 10.65 -5.68
N TYR A 179 -4.95 11.67 -5.84
CA TYR A 179 -4.67 12.76 -6.76
C TYR A 179 -3.67 13.76 -6.20
N GLN A 180 -3.73 14.03 -4.90
CA GLN A 180 -2.81 14.90 -4.20
C GLN A 180 -1.40 14.40 -4.42
N ASN A 181 -1.14 13.13 -4.18
CA ASN A 181 0.19 12.58 -4.35
C ASN A 181 0.70 12.74 -5.80
N GLN A 182 -0.14 12.53 -6.81
CA GLN A 182 0.22 12.82 -8.22
C GLN A 182 0.53 14.30 -8.47
N MET A 183 -0.31 15.20 -7.94
CA MET A 183 -0.12 16.65 -8.07
C MET A 183 1.14 17.14 -7.33
N GLN A 184 1.47 16.53 -6.19
CA GLN A 184 2.65 16.79 -5.38
C GLN A 184 3.94 16.33 -6.08
N ILE A 185 3.93 15.11 -6.63
CA ILE A 185 5.01 14.52 -7.44
C ILE A 185 5.23 15.32 -8.72
N ASN A 186 4.17 15.88 -9.31
CA ASN A 186 4.22 16.79 -10.45
C ASN A 186 5.07 16.25 -11.61
N ALA A 187 4.71 15.05 -12.11
CA ALA A 187 5.44 14.33 -13.16
C ALA A 187 6.92 14.05 -12.81
N GLY A 188 7.18 13.66 -11.56
CA GLY A 188 8.49 13.26 -11.05
C GLY A 188 9.37 14.42 -10.60
N ARG A 189 8.92 15.67 -10.69
CA ARG A 189 9.69 16.83 -10.21
C ARG A 189 9.73 16.96 -8.70
N ASN A 190 8.77 16.35 -7.99
CA ASN A 190 8.61 16.38 -6.53
C ASN A 190 8.70 17.81 -5.94
N ASN A 191 8.20 18.80 -6.68
CA ASN A 191 8.37 20.21 -6.37
C ASN A 191 7.04 20.92 -6.07
N GLN A 192 5.96 20.18 -5.81
CA GLN A 192 4.67 20.76 -5.44
C GLN A 192 4.04 20.04 -4.23
N PHE A 193 4.83 19.36 -3.40
CA PHE A 193 4.34 18.72 -2.18
C PHE A 193 3.63 19.72 -1.28
N VAL A 194 4.25 20.89 -1.11
CA VAL A 194 3.72 21.98 -0.27
C VAL A 194 2.51 22.66 -0.90
N ALA A 195 2.48 22.83 -2.22
CA ALA A 195 1.35 23.45 -2.93
C ALA A 195 0.03 22.70 -2.70
N TRP A 196 0.14 21.37 -2.63
CA TRP A 196 -0.96 20.44 -2.49
C TRP A 196 -0.85 19.67 -1.17
N ALA A 197 -0.45 20.34 -0.08
CA ALA A 197 -0.48 19.82 1.28
C ALA A 197 -1.75 20.30 2.02
N ASP A 198 -2.20 19.54 3.03
CA ASP A 198 -3.14 20.01 4.07
C ASP A 198 -2.44 20.34 5.40
N SER A 199 -1.15 20.03 5.49
CA SER A 199 -0.28 20.20 6.67
C SER A 199 0.74 21.34 6.52
N GLY A 200 0.63 22.11 5.44
CA GLY A 200 1.52 23.24 5.14
C GLY A 200 2.97 22.81 4.98
N GLY A 201 3.89 23.48 5.68
CA GLY A 201 5.31 23.18 5.60
C GLY A 201 5.71 21.79 6.12
N LEU A 202 4.87 21.15 6.95
CA LEU A 202 5.23 19.87 7.60
C LEU A 202 5.57 18.76 6.61
N VAL A 203 5.02 18.76 5.40
CA VAL A 203 5.35 17.78 4.35
C VAL A 203 6.85 17.69 4.06
N MET A 204 7.62 18.77 4.29
CA MET A 204 9.07 18.83 4.08
C MET A 204 9.87 18.41 5.33
N GLY A 205 9.19 17.99 6.40
CA GLY A 205 9.77 17.57 7.66
C GLY A 205 10.38 16.17 7.58
N HIS A 206 11.53 16.01 8.24
CA HIS A 206 12.15 14.71 8.43
C HIS A 206 12.69 14.55 9.86
N TYR A 207 12.73 13.30 10.33
CA TYR A 207 13.39 12.97 11.59
C TYR A 207 14.91 12.95 11.40
N ARG A 208 15.65 13.07 12.51
CA ARG A 208 17.10 12.84 12.54
C ARG A 208 17.36 11.47 13.15
N ASN A 209 17.37 10.45 12.31
CA ASN A 209 17.56 9.10 12.77
C ASN A 209 19.00 8.60 12.66
N SER A 210 19.31 7.65 13.52
CA SER A 210 20.58 6.91 13.59
C SER A 210 20.34 5.57 14.29
N ALA A 211 21.41 4.79 14.44
CA ALA A 211 21.43 3.58 15.27
C ALA A 211 20.95 3.82 16.72
N ASP A 212 21.11 5.03 17.25
CA ASP A 212 20.73 5.36 18.63
C ASP A 212 19.23 5.68 18.78
N THR A 213 18.53 5.99 17.69
CA THR A 213 17.14 6.49 17.73
C THR A 213 16.13 5.58 17.02
N LEU A 214 16.60 4.64 16.20
CA LEU A 214 15.79 3.62 15.54
C LEU A 214 16.46 2.26 15.64
N ARG A 215 15.77 1.27 16.20
CA ARG A 215 16.23 -0.12 16.27
C ARG A 215 16.29 -0.75 14.88
N ILE A 216 15.32 -0.47 14.00
CA ILE A 216 15.33 -0.95 12.62
C ILE A 216 16.48 -0.35 11.79
N TRP A 217 17.05 0.80 12.18
CA TRP A 217 18.27 1.33 11.58
C TRP A 217 19.48 0.42 11.84
N ASN A 218 19.59 -0.15 13.04
CA ASN A 218 20.64 -1.14 13.34
C ASN A 218 20.49 -2.40 12.47
N LEU A 219 19.26 -2.85 12.22
CA LEU A 219 19.01 -3.96 11.30
C LEU A 219 19.40 -3.58 9.85
N ALA A 220 19.10 -2.37 9.40
CA ALA A 220 19.54 -1.87 8.10
C ALA A 220 21.06 -1.83 7.96
N GLN A 221 21.81 -1.53 9.03
CA GLN A 221 23.28 -1.61 9.02
C GLN A 221 23.82 -3.05 8.98
N GLN A 222 23.05 -4.02 9.48
CA GLN A 222 23.45 -5.43 9.52
C GLN A 222 23.09 -6.18 8.24
N TYR A 223 21.99 -5.81 7.56
CA TYR A 223 21.42 -6.53 6.44
C TYR A 223 21.33 -5.65 5.19
N THR A 224 20.25 -5.74 4.40
CA THR A 224 20.10 -5.01 3.14
C THR A 224 19.02 -3.93 3.22
N LEU A 225 19.40 -2.67 3.09
CA LEU A 225 18.48 -1.54 2.90
C LEU A 225 18.23 -1.33 1.40
N CYS A 226 16.97 -1.28 0.96
CA CYS A 226 16.61 -0.93 -0.41
C CYS A 226 16.30 0.57 -0.49
N ASP A 227 17.13 1.35 -1.19
CA ASP A 227 16.99 2.81 -1.24
C ASP A 227 16.36 3.33 -2.54
N ASN A 228 15.84 2.43 -3.39
CA ASN A 228 15.01 2.73 -4.55
C ASN A 228 13.73 1.88 -4.54
N PHE A 229 13.10 1.74 -3.36
CA PHE A 229 11.81 1.07 -3.18
C PHE A 229 10.67 2.10 -3.15
N PHE A 230 9.72 1.98 -4.07
CA PHE A 230 8.59 2.92 -4.22
C PHE A 230 7.27 2.28 -3.81
N MET A 231 6.31 3.08 -3.34
CA MET A 231 4.95 2.58 -3.13
C MET A 231 4.31 2.24 -4.48
N ALA A 232 3.61 1.10 -4.59
CA ALA A 232 3.11 0.62 -5.89
C ALA A 232 2.02 1.51 -6.49
N ALA A 233 1.21 2.16 -5.65
CA ALA A 233 0.14 3.06 -6.07
C ALA A 233 0.27 4.46 -5.43
N PHE A 234 -0.15 5.50 -6.16
CA PHE A 234 -0.31 6.84 -5.61
C PHE A 234 -1.36 6.85 -4.48
N GLY A 235 -1.19 7.73 -3.50
CA GLY A 235 -2.15 7.90 -2.42
C GLY A 235 -1.97 6.91 -1.26
N GLY A 236 -3.07 6.62 -0.58
CA GLY A 236 -3.02 6.21 0.82
C GLY A 236 -3.02 4.70 1.07
N SER A 237 -3.12 4.37 2.36
CA SER A 237 -2.90 3.02 2.88
C SER A 237 -3.78 1.97 2.23
N TRP A 238 -5.09 2.23 2.16
CA TRP A 238 -6.05 1.27 1.61
C TRP A 238 -5.65 0.78 0.22
N LEU A 239 -5.32 1.68 -0.71
CA LEU A 239 -5.00 1.30 -2.09
C LEU A 239 -3.69 0.52 -2.14
N ASN A 240 -2.66 0.96 -1.40
CA ASN A 240 -1.38 0.27 -1.36
C ASN A 240 -1.46 -1.12 -0.69
N HIS A 241 -2.38 -1.35 0.26
CA HIS A 241 -2.67 -2.68 0.78
C HIS A 241 -3.35 -3.58 -0.26
N ILE A 242 -4.29 -3.06 -1.06
CA ILE A 242 -4.88 -3.82 -2.18
C ILE A 242 -3.80 -4.16 -3.22
N PHE A 243 -2.92 -3.22 -3.55
CA PHE A 243 -1.81 -3.45 -4.47
C PHE A 243 -0.81 -4.49 -3.94
N LEU A 244 -0.52 -4.50 -2.63
CA LEU A 244 0.37 -5.50 -2.02
C LEU A 244 -0.10 -6.95 -2.28
N ILE A 245 -1.41 -7.19 -2.43
CA ILE A 245 -1.94 -8.55 -2.62
C ILE A 245 -2.42 -8.84 -4.04
N SER A 246 -2.59 -7.83 -4.90
CA SER A 246 -3.22 -8.01 -6.23
C SER A 246 -2.60 -7.21 -7.36
N ALA A 247 -1.79 -6.18 -7.05
CA ALA A 247 -1.23 -5.24 -8.01
C ALA A 247 -2.27 -4.51 -8.89
N GLN A 248 -3.53 -4.40 -8.45
CA GLN A 248 -4.62 -3.85 -9.25
C GLN A 248 -5.57 -2.96 -8.45
N ALA A 249 -6.03 -1.86 -9.06
CA ALA A 249 -7.05 -1.00 -8.48
C ALA A 249 -8.46 -1.61 -8.65
N PRO A 250 -9.32 -1.60 -7.60
CA PRO A 250 -10.70 -2.07 -7.70
C PRO A 250 -11.56 -1.21 -8.65
N LEU A 251 -12.23 -1.86 -9.60
CA LEU A 251 -13.24 -1.22 -10.45
C LEU A 251 -14.62 -1.34 -9.81
N VAL A 252 -15.30 -0.21 -9.64
CA VAL A 252 -16.70 -0.15 -9.22
C VAL A 252 -17.52 0.37 -10.40
N PRO A 253 -18.27 -0.49 -11.10
CA PRO A 253 -19.11 -0.03 -12.20
C PRO A 253 -20.22 0.90 -11.70
N ASP A 254 -20.77 1.71 -12.60
CA ASP A 254 -22.00 2.48 -12.36
C ASP A 254 -21.93 3.50 -11.20
N VAL A 255 -20.73 4.00 -10.87
CA VAL A 255 -20.56 5.05 -9.84
C VAL A 255 -21.38 6.31 -10.13
N HIS A 256 -21.61 6.64 -11.40
CA HIS A 256 -22.36 7.84 -11.82
C HIS A 256 -23.89 7.70 -11.69
N THR A 257 -24.39 6.48 -11.58
CA THR A 257 -25.82 6.17 -11.52
C THR A 257 -26.23 5.56 -10.18
N SER A 258 -25.31 5.46 -9.23
CA SER A 258 -25.52 4.89 -7.89
C SER A 258 -25.36 5.94 -6.78
N ALA A 259 -25.55 5.52 -5.52
CA ALA A 259 -25.29 6.37 -4.35
C ALA A 259 -23.81 6.84 -4.26
N ALA A 260 -22.90 6.18 -4.99
CA ALA A 260 -21.48 6.56 -5.07
C ALA A 260 -21.22 7.84 -5.87
N LYS A 261 -22.21 8.37 -6.62
CA LYS A 261 -22.03 9.55 -7.50
C LYS A 261 -21.42 10.76 -6.79
N ALA A 262 -21.83 11.01 -5.55
CA ALA A 262 -21.30 12.11 -4.74
C ALA A 262 -19.81 11.94 -4.36
N PHE A 263 -19.28 10.72 -4.47
CA PHE A 263 -17.90 10.36 -4.16
C PHE A 263 -17.04 10.22 -5.42
N VAL A 264 -17.53 10.62 -6.61
CA VAL A 264 -16.71 10.64 -7.82
C VAL A 264 -15.90 11.94 -7.87
N SER A 265 -14.58 11.80 -7.96
CA SER A 265 -13.65 12.92 -8.03
C SER A 265 -13.88 13.77 -9.27
N VAL A 266 -13.69 15.08 -9.15
CA VAL A 266 -13.78 16.00 -10.29
C VAL A 266 -12.37 16.42 -10.70
N VAL A 267 -11.95 15.97 -11.87
CA VAL A 267 -10.62 16.25 -12.44
C VAL A 267 -10.64 17.45 -13.40
N GLU A 268 -9.47 17.98 -13.72
CA GLU A 268 -9.29 19.00 -14.75
C GLU A 268 -9.49 18.41 -16.15
N GLY A 269 -10.22 19.13 -17.02
CA GLY A 269 -10.53 18.68 -18.38
C GLY A 269 -11.63 17.61 -18.44
N ASP A 270 -11.77 16.98 -19.61
CA ASP A 270 -12.79 15.96 -19.89
C ASP A 270 -12.22 14.53 -19.91
N ASP A 271 -10.91 14.37 -19.72
CA ASP A 271 -10.27 13.06 -19.65
C ASP A 271 -10.52 12.43 -18.28
N PRO A 272 -11.30 11.32 -18.20
CA PRO A 272 -11.61 10.68 -16.92
C PRO A 272 -10.38 10.04 -16.26
N THR A 273 -9.26 9.92 -16.98
CA THR A 273 -7.99 9.41 -16.47
C THR A 273 -7.03 10.50 -16.01
N GLY A 274 -7.46 11.77 -16.03
CA GLY A 274 -6.64 12.92 -15.68
C GLY A 274 -6.08 12.86 -14.25
N ALA A 275 -4.83 13.28 -14.09
CA ALA A 275 -4.07 13.18 -12.82
C ALA A 275 -4.23 14.38 -11.87
N ARG A 276 -5.12 15.34 -12.18
CA ARG A 276 -5.24 16.61 -11.46
C ARG A 276 -6.68 16.89 -11.08
N LEU A 277 -6.92 17.19 -9.80
CA LEU A 277 -8.24 17.60 -9.32
C LEU A 277 -8.55 19.04 -9.73
N LYS A 278 -9.83 19.28 -10.06
CA LYS A 278 -10.35 20.62 -10.31
C LYS A 278 -10.45 21.40 -9.01
N LEU A 279 -9.82 22.56 -8.94
CA LEU A 279 -9.91 23.45 -7.79
C LEU A 279 -11.31 24.05 -7.66
N ALA A 280 -11.77 24.16 -6.41
CA ALA A 280 -12.95 24.94 -6.08
C ALA A 280 -12.64 26.44 -6.25
N SER A 281 -13.66 27.24 -6.61
CA SER A 281 -13.51 28.71 -6.72
C SER A 281 -13.11 29.38 -5.40
N THR A 282 -13.30 28.70 -4.26
CA THR A 282 -12.92 29.15 -2.92
C THR A 282 -11.55 28.65 -2.46
N SER A 283 -10.82 27.93 -3.33
CA SER A 283 -9.46 27.49 -3.04
C SER A 283 -8.53 28.70 -2.93
N PRO A 284 -7.67 28.80 -1.90
CA PRO A 284 -6.69 29.88 -1.83
C PRO A 284 -5.75 29.80 -3.04
N ALA A 285 -5.37 30.97 -3.58
CA ALA A 285 -4.51 31.07 -4.75
C ALA A 285 -3.07 30.60 -4.44
N SER A 286 -2.57 30.93 -3.25
CA SER A 286 -1.23 30.51 -2.79
C SER A 286 -1.32 29.46 -1.69
N ALA A 287 -0.35 28.56 -1.68
CA ALA A 287 -0.07 27.67 -0.56
C ALA A 287 0.26 28.42 0.73
N LEU A 288 0.64 29.69 0.68
CA LEU A 288 0.86 30.50 1.89
C LEU A 288 -0.45 30.89 2.61
N ASP A 289 -1.58 30.90 1.89
CA ASP A 289 -2.85 31.42 2.37
C ASP A 289 -3.77 30.35 2.98
N GLY A 290 -3.38 29.08 2.92
CA GLY A 290 -4.15 27.96 3.48
C GLY A 290 -4.15 26.71 2.60
N PRO A 291 -4.74 25.61 3.08
CA PRO A 291 -4.83 24.36 2.34
C PRO A 291 -5.70 24.52 1.07
N PRO A 292 -5.42 23.76 0.01
CA PRO A 292 -6.19 23.83 -1.23
C PRO A 292 -7.62 23.32 -1.01
N LYS A 293 -8.54 23.73 -1.88
CA LYS A 293 -9.92 23.22 -1.90
C LYS A 293 -10.27 22.72 -3.30
N PHE A 294 -10.89 21.56 -3.39
CA PHE A 294 -11.28 20.96 -4.66
C PHE A 294 -12.80 20.98 -4.85
N VAL A 295 -13.25 20.94 -6.10
CA VAL A 295 -14.67 20.78 -6.43
C VAL A 295 -15.20 19.47 -5.83
N ASN A 296 -14.47 18.37 -6.05
CA ASN A 296 -14.68 17.13 -5.33
C ASN A 296 -13.41 16.27 -5.37
N ASP A 297 -12.92 15.91 -4.19
CA ASP A 297 -11.91 14.88 -4.00
C ASP A 297 -12.60 13.65 -3.41
N GLY A 298 -12.90 12.70 -4.27
CA GLY A 298 -13.79 11.59 -4.00
C GLY A 298 -13.09 10.30 -3.57
N LEU A 299 -13.88 9.23 -3.46
CA LEU A 299 -13.37 7.86 -3.28
C LEU A 299 -13.07 7.20 -4.62
N PHE A 300 -13.72 7.68 -5.69
CA PHE A 300 -13.64 7.10 -7.02
C PHE A 300 -13.00 8.07 -8.02
N THR A 301 -12.29 7.50 -8.98
CA THR A 301 -11.93 8.17 -10.23
C THR A 301 -13.17 8.40 -11.12
N PRO A 302 -13.15 9.36 -12.05
CA PRO A 302 -14.25 9.59 -12.98
C PRO A 302 -14.63 8.35 -13.81
N ASP A 303 -13.73 7.41 -14.05
CA ASP A 303 -13.99 6.15 -14.76
C ASP A 303 -14.28 4.95 -13.83
N GLY A 304 -14.50 5.19 -12.54
CA GLY A 304 -15.14 4.21 -11.64
C GLY A 304 -14.18 3.37 -10.78
N TYR A 305 -12.89 3.63 -10.78
CA TYR A 305 -11.96 2.94 -9.89
C TYR A 305 -11.94 3.57 -8.51
N ALA A 306 -12.01 2.74 -7.48
CA ALA A 306 -11.81 3.18 -6.09
C ALA A 306 -10.33 3.42 -5.82
N VAL A 307 -9.99 4.58 -5.28
CA VAL A 307 -8.59 5.04 -5.12
C VAL A 307 -8.26 5.64 -3.75
N ASN A 308 -9.26 5.82 -2.88
CA ASN A 308 -9.07 6.27 -1.50
C ASN A 308 -9.83 5.33 -0.54
N THR A 309 -9.58 5.46 0.77
CA THR A 309 -10.07 4.52 1.81
C THR A 309 -11.53 4.12 1.66
N MET A 310 -11.74 2.82 1.44
CA MET A 310 -13.04 2.16 1.37
C MET A 310 -13.26 1.26 2.58
N ALA A 311 -14.51 1.05 2.98
CA ALA A 311 -14.87 0.07 4.01
C ALA A 311 -14.87 -1.34 3.42
N PRO A 312 -14.35 -2.34 4.17
CA PRO A 312 -14.48 -3.73 3.74
C PRO A 312 -15.95 -4.16 3.75
N PRO A 313 -16.39 -5.01 2.79
CA PRO A 313 -17.75 -5.53 2.71
C PRO A 313 -18.11 -6.50 3.82
N TYR A 314 -17.11 -7.01 4.57
CA TYR A 314 -17.30 -8.02 5.61
C TYR A 314 -16.80 -7.51 6.97
N GLN A 315 -17.45 -7.90 8.06
CA GLN A 315 -16.99 -7.57 9.41
C GLN A 315 -15.68 -8.32 9.74
N PRO A 316 -14.72 -7.70 10.45
CA PRO A 316 -14.77 -6.35 11.02
C PRO A 316 -14.69 -5.26 9.93
N SER A 317 -15.59 -4.28 10.02
CA SER A 317 -15.67 -3.11 9.14
C SER A 317 -16.06 -1.87 9.97
N PHE A 318 -15.59 -0.69 9.58
CA PHE A 318 -16.05 0.57 10.17
C PHE A 318 -17.45 1.00 9.67
N VAL A 319 -18.08 0.19 8.81
CA VAL A 319 -19.49 0.31 8.45
C VAL A 319 -20.26 -0.81 9.13
N ALA A 320 -21.27 -0.42 9.93
CA ALA A 320 -22.15 -1.36 10.60
C ALA A 320 -22.96 -2.21 9.59
N PRO A 321 -23.44 -3.41 9.99
CA PRO A 321 -24.41 -4.15 9.20
C PRO A 321 -25.71 -3.36 8.96
N ALA A 322 -26.38 -3.63 7.84
CA ALA A 322 -27.71 -3.11 7.58
C ALA A 322 -28.70 -3.56 8.66
N ALA A 323 -29.72 -2.75 8.96
CA ALA A 323 -30.76 -3.13 9.92
C ALA A 323 -31.48 -4.41 9.48
N GLY A 324 -31.44 -5.46 10.31
CA GLY A 324 -31.97 -6.79 9.97
C GLY A 324 -31.15 -7.57 8.93
N GLY A 325 -30.00 -7.06 8.52
CA GLY A 325 -29.06 -7.72 7.62
C GLY A 325 -28.18 -8.76 8.31
N ASN A 326 -27.33 -9.42 7.52
CA ASN A 326 -26.38 -10.39 8.07
C ASN A 326 -25.32 -9.67 8.91
N PRO A 327 -25.13 -10.01 10.20
CA PRO A 327 -24.18 -9.33 11.09
C PRO A 327 -22.73 -9.50 10.66
N ALA A 328 -22.41 -10.47 9.78
CA ALA A 328 -21.07 -10.66 9.25
C ALA A 328 -20.72 -9.71 8.09
N PHE A 329 -21.65 -8.89 7.62
CA PHE A 329 -21.51 -8.02 6.44
C PHE A 329 -21.63 -6.55 6.86
N ALA A 330 -20.88 -5.68 6.20
CA ALA A 330 -21.14 -4.24 6.23
C ALA A 330 -22.40 -3.93 5.42
N ASP A 331 -23.11 -2.84 5.72
CA ASP A 331 -24.27 -2.40 4.94
C ASP A 331 -23.86 -2.09 3.48
N PRO A 332 -24.26 -2.92 2.49
CA PRO A 332 -23.84 -2.74 1.10
C PRO A 332 -24.49 -1.52 0.43
N SER A 333 -25.51 -0.91 1.06
CA SER A 333 -26.11 0.33 0.56
C SER A 333 -25.26 1.57 0.87
N ASN A 334 -24.31 1.45 1.81
CA ASN A 334 -23.40 2.54 2.13
C ASN A 334 -22.37 2.72 1.01
N PRO A 335 -22.31 3.89 0.34
CA PRO A 335 -21.42 4.11 -0.80
C PRO A 335 -19.91 4.07 -0.45
N ARG A 336 -19.56 3.99 0.84
CA ARG A 336 -18.17 3.79 1.29
C ARG A 336 -17.77 2.32 1.33
N VAL A 337 -18.72 1.38 1.30
CA VAL A 337 -18.41 -0.06 1.26
C VAL A 337 -18.00 -0.43 -0.15
N LEU A 338 -16.79 -0.98 -0.30
CA LEU A 338 -16.37 -1.50 -1.58
C LEU A 338 -17.16 -2.79 -1.86
N PRO A 339 -17.79 -2.93 -3.03
CA PRO A 339 -18.34 -4.22 -3.45
C PRO A 339 -17.28 -5.32 -3.37
N PRO A 340 -17.62 -6.57 -3.02
CA PRO A 340 -16.65 -7.66 -3.02
C PRO A 340 -15.95 -7.83 -4.37
N GLN A 341 -14.63 -7.96 -4.33
CA GLN A 341 -13.78 -8.17 -5.51
C GLN A 341 -13.60 -9.67 -5.79
N ASN A 342 -13.37 -10.02 -7.05
CA ASN A 342 -13.31 -11.42 -7.52
C ASN A 342 -12.10 -11.76 -8.40
N TYR A 343 -11.23 -10.80 -8.72
CA TYR A 343 -9.97 -11.08 -9.39
C TYR A 343 -8.97 -11.72 -8.42
N ALA A 344 -7.99 -12.43 -9.00
CA ALA A 344 -7.03 -13.19 -8.22
C ALA A 344 -6.12 -12.31 -7.35
N THR A 345 -5.86 -12.79 -6.15
CA THR A 345 -4.85 -12.27 -5.23
C THR A 345 -3.64 -13.21 -5.19
N ILE A 346 -2.55 -12.77 -4.56
CA ILE A 346 -1.40 -13.62 -4.26
C ILE A 346 -1.79 -14.80 -3.36
N GLY A 347 -2.77 -14.61 -2.48
CA GLY A 347 -3.32 -15.66 -1.63
C GLY A 347 -3.96 -16.78 -2.45
N ASP A 348 -4.77 -16.42 -3.46
CA ASP A 348 -5.35 -17.41 -4.38
C ASP A 348 -4.24 -18.17 -5.13
N ARG A 349 -3.19 -17.47 -5.62
CA ARG A 349 -2.06 -18.12 -6.30
C ARG A 349 -1.27 -19.07 -5.41
N LEU A 350 -1.09 -18.74 -4.13
CA LEU A 350 -0.45 -19.61 -3.15
C LEU A 350 -1.31 -20.84 -2.86
N SER A 351 -2.61 -20.65 -2.65
CA SER A 351 -3.57 -21.73 -2.41
C SER A 351 -3.67 -22.68 -3.62
N ASP A 352 -3.72 -22.16 -4.84
CA ASP A 352 -3.71 -22.94 -6.09
C ASP A 352 -2.47 -23.86 -6.17
N LYS A 353 -1.34 -23.41 -5.60
CA LYS A 353 -0.07 -24.16 -5.55
C LYS A 353 0.08 -25.06 -4.32
N GLY A 354 -0.88 -25.01 -3.38
CA GLY A 354 -0.81 -25.73 -2.11
C GLY A 354 0.28 -25.20 -1.17
N VAL A 355 0.68 -23.94 -1.31
CA VAL A 355 1.64 -23.28 -0.42
C VAL A 355 0.88 -22.68 0.76
N ASP A 356 1.21 -23.08 1.99
CA ASP A 356 0.58 -22.51 3.18
C ASP A 356 0.96 -21.04 3.36
N TRP A 357 -0.04 -20.21 3.67
CA TRP A 357 0.13 -18.79 3.86
C TRP A 357 -0.85 -18.21 4.89
N ALA A 358 -0.54 -17.04 5.43
CA ALA A 358 -1.50 -16.30 6.24
C ALA A 358 -1.23 -14.79 6.26
N TRP A 359 -2.29 -14.03 6.47
CA TRP A 359 -2.23 -12.66 6.93
C TRP A 359 -2.55 -12.61 8.43
N TYR A 360 -1.59 -12.15 9.22
CA TYR A 360 -1.73 -11.84 10.64
C TYR A 360 -2.05 -10.36 10.79
N ALA A 361 -3.25 -10.02 11.27
CA ALA A 361 -3.66 -8.65 11.54
C ALA A 361 -3.69 -8.38 13.05
N GLY A 362 -2.93 -7.39 13.52
CA GLY A 362 -2.93 -6.96 14.92
C GLY A 362 -4.31 -6.47 15.35
N ALA A 363 -4.74 -6.83 16.56
CA ALA A 363 -6.03 -6.45 17.15
C ALA A 363 -7.29 -6.88 16.36
N TRP A 364 -7.21 -7.81 15.41
CA TRP A 364 -8.36 -8.26 14.63
C TRP A 364 -9.47 -8.87 15.51
N GLN A 365 -9.10 -9.75 16.43
CA GLN A 365 -10.09 -10.37 17.33
C GLN A 365 -10.65 -9.36 18.32
N TYR A 366 -9.85 -8.38 18.74
CA TYR A 366 -10.32 -7.27 19.58
C TYR A 366 -11.42 -6.48 18.86
N ALA A 367 -11.23 -6.16 17.58
CA ALA A 367 -12.22 -5.44 16.76
C ALA A 367 -13.54 -6.21 16.59
N LEU A 368 -13.45 -7.54 16.41
CA LEU A 368 -14.62 -8.41 16.33
C LEU A 368 -15.42 -8.47 17.64
N ASN A 369 -14.73 -8.40 18.79
CA ASN A 369 -15.35 -8.54 20.10
C ASN A 369 -15.97 -7.24 20.61
N HIS A 370 -15.33 -6.10 20.35
CA HIS A 370 -15.72 -4.83 20.98
C HIS A 370 -16.48 -3.89 20.06
N HIS A 371 -16.31 -4.00 18.73
CA HIS A 371 -16.74 -3.01 17.73
C HIS A 371 -16.15 -1.61 18.01
N ASP A 372 -15.60 -0.94 16.99
CA ASP A 372 -14.84 0.33 17.07
C ASP A 372 -15.01 1.13 18.38
N THR A 373 -14.05 0.99 19.30
CA THR A 373 -14.06 1.68 20.59
C THR A 373 -13.45 3.08 20.50
N GLY A 374 -12.74 3.40 19.41
CA GLY A 374 -11.83 4.56 19.36
C GLY A 374 -10.66 4.47 20.35
N ASP A 375 -10.48 3.32 21.01
CA ASP A 375 -9.48 3.11 22.07
C ASP A 375 -8.36 2.17 21.60
N VAL A 376 -7.20 2.28 22.25
CA VAL A 376 -6.06 1.37 22.08
C VAL A 376 -6.27 0.11 22.95
N PRO A 377 -6.05 -1.10 22.43
CA PRO A 377 -5.54 -1.43 21.09
C PRO A 377 -6.59 -1.26 20.00
N ASP A 378 -6.19 -0.71 18.86
CA ASP A 378 -7.07 -0.44 17.72
C ASP A 378 -6.72 -1.29 16.49
N PHE A 379 -7.74 -1.63 15.72
CA PHE A 379 -7.62 -2.34 14.45
C PHE A 379 -7.93 -1.40 13.29
N GLN A 380 -7.01 -1.32 12.35
CA GLN A 380 -7.18 -0.51 11.15
C GLN A 380 -7.92 -1.33 10.07
N TYR A 381 -9.25 -1.21 10.05
CA TYR A 381 -10.16 -1.97 9.19
C TYR A 381 -9.76 -2.06 7.72
N HIS A 382 -9.26 -0.97 7.16
CA HIS A 382 -8.91 -0.86 5.75
C HIS A 382 -7.51 -1.40 5.43
N HIS A 383 -6.76 -1.87 6.43
CA HIS A 383 -5.44 -2.49 6.28
C HIS A 383 -5.51 -4.02 6.22
N GLN A 384 -6.71 -4.63 6.21
CA GLN A 384 -6.86 -6.05 5.88
C GLN A 384 -7.36 -6.19 4.43
N PRO A 385 -6.47 -6.26 3.43
CA PRO A 385 -6.86 -6.21 2.02
C PRO A 385 -7.61 -7.46 1.56
N PHE A 386 -7.38 -8.62 2.17
CA PHE A 386 -8.10 -9.84 1.82
C PHE A 386 -9.57 -9.80 2.25
N ASN A 387 -9.96 -8.95 3.21
CA ASN A 387 -11.34 -8.81 3.67
C ASN A 387 -12.25 -8.09 2.63
N TYR A 388 -11.73 -7.78 1.45
CA TYR A 388 -12.44 -7.19 0.32
C TYR A 388 -12.79 -8.18 -0.79
N PHE A 389 -12.37 -9.45 -0.70
CA PHE A 389 -12.49 -10.42 -1.78
C PHE A 389 -13.46 -11.56 -1.44
N VAL A 390 -14.22 -12.01 -2.43
CA VAL A 390 -15.21 -13.08 -2.30
C VAL A 390 -14.60 -14.40 -1.80
N SER A 391 -13.36 -14.71 -2.19
CA SER A 391 -12.62 -15.89 -1.73
C SER A 391 -12.49 -15.96 -0.21
N TYR A 392 -12.50 -14.82 0.48
CA TYR A 392 -12.32 -14.72 1.94
C TYR A 392 -13.56 -14.20 2.67
N ALA A 393 -14.74 -14.32 2.05
CA ALA A 393 -16.00 -13.97 2.67
C ALA A 393 -16.26 -14.77 3.96
N PRO A 394 -17.05 -14.24 4.92
CA PRO A 394 -17.46 -14.97 6.12
C PRO A 394 -18.02 -16.35 5.80
N GLY A 395 -17.55 -17.37 6.53
CA GLY A 395 -17.98 -18.77 6.35
C GLY A 395 -17.11 -19.60 5.39
N THR A 396 -16.23 -18.99 4.61
CA THR A 396 -15.28 -19.72 3.74
C THR A 396 -14.16 -20.40 4.54
N ASP A 397 -13.63 -21.51 4.03
CA ASP A 397 -12.44 -22.16 4.59
C ASP A 397 -11.20 -21.27 4.47
N ALA A 398 -11.02 -20.62 3.31
CA ALA A 398 -9.89 -19.74 3.06
C ALA A 398 -9.81 -18.60 4.09
N ARG A 399 -10.93 -17.97 4.46
CA ARG A 399 -10.96 -16.98 5.54
C ARG A 399 -10.46 -17.57 6.87
N ARG A 400 -11.01 -18.73 7.27
CA ARG A 400 -10.65 -19.37 8.56
C ARG A 400 -9.18 -19.77 8.63
N GLN A 401 -8.61 -20.23 7.52
CA GLN A 401 -7.25 -20.73 7.46
C GLN A 401 -6.21 -19.61 7.36
N HIS A 402 -6.50 -18.57 6.57
CA HIS A 402 -5.50 -17.60 6.15
C HIS A 402 -5.65 -16.21 6.79
N LEU A 403 -6.84 -15.79 7.23
CA LEU A 403 -7.01 -14.50 7.91
C LEU A 403 -6.97 -14.71 9.42
N ARG A 404 -5.80 -14.44 10.02
CA ARG A 404 -5.50 -14.73 11.41
C ARG A 404 -5.39 -13.44 12.22
N ASP A 405 -5.93 -13.48 13.44
CA ASP A 405 -5.60 -12.47 14.44
C ASP A 405 -4.14 -12.65 14.86
N ALA A 406 -3.36 -11.57 14.80
CA ALA A 406 -2.02 -11.53 15.32
C ALA A 406 -1.99 -11.36 16.84
N GLY A 407 -3.09 -10.92 17.45
CA GLY A 407 -3.12 -10.50 18.85
C GLY A 407 -2.56 -9.09 19.03
N VAL A 408 -2.10 -8.80 20.25
CA VAL A 408 -1.68 -7.44 20.67
C VAL A 408 -0.36 -7.45 21.43
N GLY A 409 0.39 -6.35 21.33
CA GLY A 409 1.62 -6.10 22.07
C GLY A 409 2.82 -6.92 21.61
N ASP A 410 3.81 -7.00 22.50
CA ASP A 410 5.16 -7.50 22.23
C ASP A 410 5.43 -8.92 22.81
N ASP A 411 4.41 -9.57 23.40
CA ASP A 411 4.58 -10.83 24.15
C ASP A 411 3.78 -11.98 23.53
N ALA A 412 4.36 -13.20 23.51
CA ALA A 412 3.73 -14.39 22.93
C ALA A 412 2.39 -14.77 23.58
N SER A 413 2.17 -14.42 24.86
CA SER A 413 0.90 -14.71 25.55
C SER A 413 -0.27 -13.87 25.05
N THR A 414 0.00 -12.70 24.45
CA THR A 414 -1.01 -11.78 23.91
C THR A 414 -0.92 -11.60 22.40
N ASN A 415 0.22 -11.91 21.80
CA ASN A 415 0.50 -11.81 20.36
C ASN A 415 0.71 -13.22 19.77
N ARG A 416 -0.32 -13.72 19.09
CA ARG A 416 -0.34 -15.02 18.43
C ARG A 416 0.71 -15.15 17.33
N LEU A 417 1.03 -14.08 16.60
CA LEU A 417 2.10 -14.16 15.60
C LEU A 417 3.42 -14.52 16.29
N ILE A 418 3.76 -13.82 17.39
CA ILE A 418 4.97 -14.11 18.17
C ILE A 418 4.94 -15.55 18.72
N ALA A 419 3.80 -16.00 19.24
CA ALA A 419 3.65 -17.39 19.69
C ALA A 419 3.85 -18.44 18.57
N ASP A 420 3.42 -18.13 17.35
CA ASP A 420 3.62 -19.01 16.19
C ASP A 420 5.07 -18.96 15.69
N ILE A 421 5.75 -17.81 15.77
CA ILE A 421 7.19 -17.67 15.52
C ILE A 421 7.99 -18.56 16.47
N GLU A 422 7.77 -18.42 17.78
CA GLU A 422 8.52 -19.15 18.81
C GLU A 422 8.34 -20.67 18.70
N ALA A 423 7.14 -21.10 18.30
CA ALA A 423 6.81 -22.51 18.15
C ALA A 423 7.16 -23.11 16.78
N GLY A 424 7.69 -22.32 15.84
CA GLY A 424 8.01 -22.81 14.49
C GLY A 424 6.79 -23.17 13.65
N ARG A 425 5.69 -22.43 13.81
CA ARG A 425 4.40 -22.67 13.14
C ARG A 425 4.08 -21.64 12.05
N LEU A 426 5.05 -20.81 11.64
CA LEU A 426 4.77 -19.86 10.57
C LEU A 426 4.54 -20.58 9.25
N PRO A 427 3.51 -20.16 8.48
CA PRO A 427 3.33 -20.56 7.09
C PRO A 427 4.55 -20.22 6.22
N ALA A 428 4.59 -20.79 5.01
CA ALA A 428 5.65 -20.48 4.04
C ALA A 428 5.61 -19.00 3.61
N VAL A 429 4.43 -18.40 3.51
CA VAL A 429 4.27 -16.96 3.26
C VAL A 429 3.42 -16.32 4.36
N THR A 430 4.00 -15.40 5.11
CA THR A 430 3.35 -14.73 6.23
C THR A 430 3.34 -13.23 5.98
N PHE A 431 2.16 -12.63 5.93
CA PHE A 431 2.01 -11.17 5.97
C PHE A 431 1.65 -10.76 7.39
N TYR A 432 2.25 -9.67 7.87
CA TYR A 432 1.98 -9.11 9.17
C TYR A 432 1.71 -7.62 9.10
N LYS A 433 0.56 -7.23 9.66
CA LYS A 433 0.20 -5.84 9.92
C LYS A 433 0.12 -5.61 11.43
N PRO A 434 1.02 -4.79 12.03
CA PRO A 434 0.92 -4.41 13.43
C PRO A 434 -0.42 -3.78 13.78
N GLN A 435 -0.80 -3.85 15.07
CA GLN A 435 -1.94 -3.10 15.61
C GLN A 435 -1.75 -1.59 15.39
N GLY A 436 -2.84 -0.81 15.40
CA GLY A 436 -2.82 0.59 14.98
C GLY A 436 -1.77 1.44 15.69
N ASN A 437 -1.80 1.53 17.02
CA ASN A 437 -0.81 2.29 17.78
C ASN A 437 0.66 1.78 17.69
N LEU A 438 0.94 0.66 17.03
CA LEU A 438 2.28 0.10 16.80
C LEU A 438 2.68 0.08 15.33
N ASN A 439 1.93 0.76 14.45
CA ASN A 439 2.17 0.73 13.01
C ASN A 439 2.98 1.93 12.47
N MET A 440 3.31 2.93 13.31
CA MET A 440 4.01 4.18 12.97
C MET A 440 3.20 5.26 12.21
N HIS A 441 1.90 5.11 11.95
CA HIS A 441 1.12 6.13 11.25
C HIS A 441 1.10 7.48 11.98
N ALA A 442 1.39 8.58 11.29
CA ALA A 442 1.31 9.91 11.90
C ALA A 442 -0.14 10.24 12.30
N GLY A 443 -0.37 10.96 13.39
CA GLY A 443 -1.72 11.31 13.85
C GLY A 443 -2.28 10.41 14.94
N TYR A 444 -1.91 9.12 14.99
CA TYR A 444 -2.36 8.21 16.04
C TYR A 444 -1.30 7.22 16.56
N ALA A 445 -0.16 7.07 15.88
CA ALA A 445 0.96 6.27 16.34
C ALA A 445 2.27 7.08 16.28
N ASP A 446 3.19 6.74 17.18
CA ASP A 446 4.54 7.31 17.20
C ASP A 446 5.53 6.37 16.50
N VAL A 447 6.69 6.91 16.11
CA VAL A 447 7.71 6.15 15.37
C VAL A 447 8.43 5.16 16.28
N GLU A 448 8.67 5.54 17.53
CA GLU A 448 9.47 4.76 18.48
C GLU A 448 8.78 3.46 18.90
N SER A 449 7.48 3.52 19.21
CA SER A 449 6.67 2.37 19.60
C SER A 449 6.57 1.35 18.47
N GLY A 450 6.33 1.81 17.23
CA GLY A 450 6.30 0.93 16.07
C GLY A 450 7.68 0.35 15.73
N ASP A 451 8.75 1.17 15.84
CA ASP A 451 10.14 0.74 15.62
C ASP A 451 10.54 -0.37 16.59
N ARG A 452 10.27 -0.16 17.88
CA ARG A 452 10.48 -1.15 18.93
C ARG A 452 9.70 -2.43 18.64
N HIS A 453 8.42 -2.32 18.34
CA HIS A 453 7.57 -3.48 18.10
C HIS A 453 8.06 -4.33 16.91
N ILE A 454 8.35 -3.70 15.77
CA ILE A 454 8.86 -4.41 14.59
C ILE A 454 10.22 -5.06 14.87
N ALA A 455 11.12 -4.34 15.57
CA ALA A 455 12.40 -4.89 15.97
C ALA A 455 12.23 -6.12 16.89
N THR A 456 11.31 -6.07 17.85
CA THR A 456 10.97 -7.21 18.74
C THR A 456 10.48 -8.41 17.92
N VAL A 457 9.56 -8.22 16.97
CA VAL A 457 9.06 -9.31 16.11
C VAL A 457 10.22 -9.94 15.32
N ILE A 458 11.11 -9.13 14.76
CA ILE A 458 12.30 -9.61 14.04
C ILE A 458 13.26 -10.36 14.99
N GLU A 459 13.40 -9.90 16.22
CA GLU A 459 14.21 -10.55 17.25
C GLU A 459 13.66 -11.94 17.60
N HIS A 460 12.33 -12.11 17.73
CA HIS A 460 11.70 -13.41 17.87
C HIS A 460 11.92 -14.28 16.63
N LEU A 461 11.82 -13.72 15.41
CA LEU A 461 12.10 -14.45 14.17
C LEU A 461 13.55 -14.96 14.13
N GLN A 462 14.51 -14.13 14.53
CA GLN A 462 15.94 -14.47 14.56
C GLN A 462 16.27 -15.59 15.56
N ARG A 463 15.51 -15.70 16.66
CA ARG A 463 15.66 -16.77 17.65
C ARG A 463 14.78 -17.99 17.35
N GLY A 464 13.80 -17.84 16.48
CA GLY A 464 12.83 -18.86 16.14
C GLY A 464 13.46 -20.03 15.39
N PRO A 465 12.86 -21.23 15.47
CA PRO A 465 13.40 -22.45 14.87
C PRO A 465 13.42 -22.42 13.34
N GLN A 466 12.67 -21.51 12.71
CA GLN A 466 12.58 -21.38 11.24
C GLN A 466 13.59 -20.39 10.65
N TRP A 467 14.33 -19.63 11.48
CA TRP A 467 15.16 -18.48 11.04
C TRP A 467 16.10 -18.78 9.88
N ALA A 468 16.75 -19.95 9.90
CA ALA A 468 17.81 -20.34 8.95
C ALA A 468 17.39 -20.21 7.47
N ASN A 469 16.09 -20.33 7.18
CA ASN A 469 15.52 -20.29 5.84
C ASN A 469 14.42 -19.22 5.69
N THR A 470 14.44 -18.20 6.55
CA THR A 470 13.47 -17.10 6.54
C THR A 470 14.04 -15.86 5.87
N VAL A 471 13.26 -15.25 4.97
CA VAL A 471 13.48 -13.90 4.43
C VAL A 471 12.40 -12.98 4.98
N VAL A 472 12.80 -11.96 5.73
CA VAL A 472 11.89 -10.93 6.26
C VAL A 472 12.02 -9.67 5.41
N ILE A 473 10.89 -9.21 4.87
CA ILE A 473 10.78 -7.94 4.14
C ILE A 473 10.02 -6.98 5.05
N VAL A 474 10.67 -5.90 5.46
CA VAL A 474 10.08 -4.83 6.27
C VAL A 474 9.91 -3.62 5.36
N THR A 475 8.70 -3.11 5.24
CA THR A 475 8.43 -1.85 4.52
C THR A 475 7.25 -1.14 5.17
N VAL A 476 7.06 0.12 4.84
CA VAL A 476 5.76 0.79 5.02
C VAL A 476 4.92 0.59 3.77
N ASP A 477 3.66 1.00 3.84
CA ASP A 477 2.71 0.91 2.76
C ASP A 477 2.78 2.07 1.76
N GLU A 478 2.93 3.29 2.25
CA GLU A 478 3.02 4.51 1.47
C GLU A 478 3.78 5.62 2.22
N ASN A 479 3.90 6.81 1.63
CA ASN A 479 4.79 7.87 2.10
C ASN A 479 4.22 8.79 3.18
N GLY A 480 2.94 8.70 3.54
CA GLY A 480 2.29 9.49 4.58
C GLY A 480 2.17 10.96 4.26
N GLY A 481 2.23 11.33 2.98
CA GLY A 481 2.29 12.74 2.55
C GLY A 481 3.65 13.39 2.78
N TRP A 482 4.63 12.68 3.37
CA TRP A 482 5.99 13.16 3.57
C TRP A 482 6.74 13.22 2.23
N TRP A 483 7.49 14.30 2.03
CA TRP A 483 8.25 14.53 0.81
C TRP A 483 9.44 13.57 0.67
N ASP A 484 9.81 13.26 -0.58
CA ASP A 484 11.05 12.57 -0.93
C ASP A 484 11.67 13.21 -2.19
N PRO A 485 13.01 13.41 -2.25
CA PRO A 485 13.68 14.03 -3.38
C PRO A 485 13.77 13.14 -4.63
N VAL A 486 13.62 11.83 -4.49
CA VAL A 486 13.83 10.87 -5.57
C VAL A 486 12.56 10.73 -6.38
N SER A 487 12.69 10.98 -7.68
CA SER A 487 11.59 10.87 -8.63
C SER A 487 11.14 9.41 -8.73
N PRO A 488 9.84 9.10 -8.60
CA PRO A 488 9.36 7.77 -8.90
C PRO A 488 9.56 7.42 -10.37
N PRO A 489 9.83 6.15 -10.70
CA PRO A 489 9.87 5.69 -12.09
C PRO A 489 8.50 5.85 -12.74
N LYS A 490 8.47 6.08 -14.05
CA LYS A 490 7.21 6.24 -14.78
C LYS A 490 6.59 4.88 -15.09
N GLY A 491 5.59 4.48 -14.31
CA GLY A 491 4.83 3.25 -14.50
C GLY A 491 3.50 3.45 -15.22
N ASP A 492 2.48 2.73 -14.75
CA ASP A 492 1.10 2.89 -15.20
C ASP A 492 0.43 4.09 -14.52
N ARG A 493 -0.87 4.30 -14.79
CA ARG A 493 -1.60 5.43 -14.20
C ARG A 493 -1.81 5.34 -12.68
N TRP A 494 -1.53 4.18 -12.08
CA TRP A 494 -1.71 3.95 -10.66
C TRP A 494 -0.45 4.27 -9.87
N GLY A 495 0.74 4.13 -10.47
CA GLY A 495 2.02 4.41 -9.82
C GLY A 495 3.21 3.89 -10.64
N PRO A 496 4.40 3.75 -10.04
CA PRO A 496 4.69 3.94 -8.61
C PRO A 496 4.52 5.38 -8.10
N GLY A 497 4.24 5.50 -6.81
CA GLY A 497 4.25 6.76 -6.06
C GLY A 497 5.60 7.04 -5.40
N SER A 498 5.61 7.91 -4.39
CA SER A 498 6.79 8.31 -3.63
C SER A 498 7.64 7.14 -3.11
N ARG A 499 8.94 7.39 -2.92
CA ARG A 499 9.88 6.43 -2.35
C ARG A 499 9.60 6.18 -0.87
N ILE A 500 9.69 4.92 -0.44
CA ILE A 500 9.42 4.45 0.92
C ILE A 500 10.58 3.57 1.45
N PRO A 501 10.80 3.48 2.77
CA PRO A 501 11.80 2.57 3.33
C PRO A 501 11.44 1.11 3.10
N ALA A 502 12.40 0.31 2.64
CA ALA A 502 12.30 -1.15 2.63
C ALA A 502 13.62 -1.80 3.05
N LEU A 503 13.54 -2.86 3.85
CA LEU A 503 14.66 -3.60 4.41
C LEU A 503 14.43 -5.10 4.22
N VAL A 504 15.47 -5.82 3.82
CA VAL A 504 15.48 -7.29 3.77
C VAL A 504 16.39 -7.83 4.87
N VAL A 505 15.81 -8.56 5.82
CA VAL A 505 16.50 -9.18 6.97
C VAL A 505 16.43 -10.70 6.84
N SER A 506 17.59 -11.35 6.73
CA SER A 506 17.66 -12.81 6.54
C SER A 506 19.08 -13.32 6.80
N PRO A 507 19.28 -14.58 7.23
CA PRO A 507 20.61 -15.23 7.14
C PRO A 507 21.16 -15.18 5.71
N LEU A 508 20.27 -15.26 4.71
CA LEU A 508 20.57 -15.27 3.28
C LEU A 508 20.70 -13.88 2.66
N ALA A 509 20.41 -12.81 3.41
CA ALA A 509 20.53 -11.45 2.89
C ALA A 509 22.00 -11.00 2.87
N LYS A 510 22.36 -10.19 1.87
CA LYS A 510 23.61 -9.44 1.87
C LYS A 510 23.71 -8.61 3.14
N LYS A 511 24.91 -8.54 3.72
CA LYS A 511 25.16 -7.87 5.01
C LYS A 511 25.75 -6.48 4.81
N GLY A 512 25.24 -5.50 5.56
CA GLY A 512 25.69 -4.11 5.49
C GLY A 512 25.65 -3.54 4.07
N TYR A 513 24.59 -3.88 3.32
CA TYR A 513 24.47 -3.58 1.90
C TYR A 513 23.32 -2.60 1.66
N VAL A 514 23.53 -1.66 0.75
CA VAL A 514 22.47 -0.79 0.25
C VAL A 514 22.19 -1.19 -1.19
N ASP A 515 20.99 -1.68 -1.45
CA ASP A 515 20.55 -2.06 -2.79
C ASP A 515 19.89 -0.89 -3.49
N HIS A 516 20.38 -0.60 -4.70
CA HIS A 516 19.94 0.52 -5.54
C HIS A 516 19.01 0.10 -6.68
N THR A 517 18.58 -1.17 -6.72
CA THR A 517 17.65 -1.64 -7.74
C THR A 517 16.30 -0.95 -7.56
N VAL A 518 15.65 -0.62 -8.67
CA VAL A 518 14.31 -0.02 -8.62
C VAL A 518 13.28 -1.12 -8.33
N TYR A 519 12.59 -0.94 -7.21
CA TYR A 519 11.51 -1.81 -6.73
C TYR A 519 10.24 -0.98 -6.53
N ASP A 520 9.09 -1.65 -6.55
CA ASP A 520 7.90 -1.13 -5.89
C ASP A 520 7.27 -2.19 -4.97
N THR A 521 6.17 -1.88 -4.30
CA THR A 521 5.46 -2.88 -3.46
C THR A 521 5.15 -4.19 -4.21
N ASN A 522 4.91 -4.14 -5.54
CA ASN A 522 4.65 -5.34 -6.33
C ASN A 522 5.92 -6.20 -6.53
N SER A 523 7.12 -5.69 -6.27
CA SER A 523 8.35 -6.49 -6.22
C SER A 523 8.29 -7.59 -5.15
N ILE A 524 7.51 -7.41 -4.08
CA ILE A 524 7.25 -8.46 -3.08
C ILE A 524 6.45 -9.61 -3.71
N LEU A 525 5.45 -9.30 -4.54
CA LEU A 525 4.66 -10.30 -5.28
C LEU A 525 5.51 -11.06 -6.29
N ARG A 526 6.46 -10.38 -6.94
CA ARG A 526 7.44 -11.01 -7.85
C ARG A 526 8.34 -11.99 -7.09
N PHE A 527 8.85 -11.57 -5.93
CA PHE A 527 9.69 -12.41 -5.09
C PHE A 527 8.96 -13.70 -4.66
N ILE A 528 7.76 -13.55 -4.08
CA ILE A 528 6.92 -14.68 -3.67
C ILE A 528 6.61 -15.59 -4.87
N SER A 529 6.21 -15.00 -6.00
CA SER A 529 5.91 -15.76 -7.22
C SER A 529 7.11 -16.55 -7.73
N ARG A 530 8.31 -15.96 -7.66
CA ARG A 530 9.55 -16.59 -8.13
C ARG A 530 9.96 -17.76 -7.23
N VAL A 531 9.96 -17.57 -5.91
CA VAL A 531 10.33 -18.61 -4.93
C VAL A 531 9.42 -19.84 -5.04
N HIS A 532 8.11 -19.63 -5.24
CA HIS A 532 7.11 -20.70 -5.24
C HIS A 532 6.65 -21.14 -6.64
N GLY A 533 7.17 -20.53 -7.71
CA GLY A 533 6.78 -20.85 -9.09
C GLY A 533 5.30 -20.62 -9.36
N LEU A 534 4.78 -19.46 -8.92
CA LEU A 534 3.38 -19.07 -9.06
C LEU A 534 3.10 -18.45 -10.44
N ALA A 535 1.85 -18.57 -10.90
CA ALA A 535 1.40 -17.81 -12.06
C ALA A 535 1.36 -16.30 -11.72
N PRO A 536 1.82 -15.42 -12.61
CA PRO A 536 1.83 -13.98 -12.34
C PRO A 536 0.40 -13.43 -12.21
N LEU A 537 0.24 -12.42 -11.36
CA LEU A 537 -1.00 -11.65 -11.28
C LEU A 537 -1.11 -10.71 -12.49
N GLU A 538 -2.32 -10.48 -12.98
CA GLU A 538 -2.57 -9.61 -14.13
C GLU A 538 -2.04 -8.20 -13.92
N GLY A 539 -2.21 -7.64 -12.71
CA GLY A 539 -1.67 -6.34 -12.33
C GLY A 539 -0.14 -6.24 -12.43
N VAL A 540 0.58 -7.32 -12.09
CA VAL A 540 2.05 -7.38 -12.22
C VAL A 540 2.45 -7.37 -13.70
N VAL A 541 1.73 -8.13 -14.54
CA VAL A 541 1.96 -8.16 -16.00
C VAL A 541 1.64 -6.80 -16.63
N ALA A 542 0.56 -6.14 -16.20
CA ALA A 542 0.20 -4.80 -16.66
C ALA A 542 1.27 -3.77 -16.28
N ARG A 543 1.82 -3.84 -15.06
CA ARG A 543 2.93 -3.00 -14.59
C ARG A 543 4.19 -3.20 -15.43
N ASP A 544 4.56 -4.45 -15.76
CA ASP A 544 5.69 -4.73 -16.66
C ASP A 544 5.50 -4.14 -18.05
N ARG A 545 4.29 -4.29 -18.61
CA ARG A 545 3.94 -3.72 -19.92
C ARG A 545 4.06 -2.20 -19.90
N ALA A 546 3.58 -1.55 -18.84
CA ALA A 546 3.66 -0.09 -18.70
C ALA A 546 5.12 0.39 -18.59
N PHE A 547 5.98 -0.32 -17.85
CA PHE A 547 7.41 0.00 -17.79
C PHE A 547 8.07 -0.13 -19.17
N ALA A 548 7.81 -1.23 -19.88
CA ALA A 548 8.32 -1.43 -21.24
C ALA A 548 7.85 -0.34 -22.22
N GLN A 549 6.57 0.06 -22.15
CA GLN A 549 6.02 1.17 -22.95
C GLN A 549 6.67 2.52 -22.63
N ASN A 550 7.16 2.71 -21.42
CA ASN A 550 7.93 3.88 -21.01
C ASN A 550 9.44 3.73 -21.24
N GLY A 551 9.90 2.65 -21.89
CA GLY A 551 11.32 2.40 -22.18
C GLY A 551 12.15 2.03 -20.95
N LEU A 552 11.50 1.54 -19.88
CA LEU A 552 12.14 1.14 -18.63
C LEU A 552 12.31 -0.38 -18.55
N ALA A 553 13.34 -0.82 -17.83
CA ALA A 553 13.49 -2.23 -17.47
C ALA A 553 12.38 -2.65 -16.48
N PRO A 554 11.99 -3.94 -16.45
CA PRO A 554 11.11 -4.46 -15.42
C PRO A 554 11.64 -4.14 -14.02
N LEU A 555 10.71 -3.94 -13.08
CA LEU A 555 11.04 -3.79 -11.67
C LEU A 555 11.75 -5.04 -11.15
N GLY A 556 12.67 -4.86 -10.21
CA GLY A 556 13.35 -5.98 -9.58
C GLY A 556 12.39 -6.84 -8.73
N ASP A 557 12.86 -8.00 -8.30
CA ASP A 557 12.09 -9.00 -7.55
C ASP A 557 12.69 -9.33 -6.18
N LEU A 558 13.47 -8.40 -5.60
CA LEU A 558 14.22 -8.55 -4.34
C LEU A 558 15.27 -9.66 -4.30
N THR A 559 15.42 -10.51 -5.32
CA THR A 559 16.44 -11.57 -5.32
C THR A 559 17.87 -11.00 -5.24
N GLY A 560 18.07 -9.81 -5.82
CA GLY A 560 19.35 -9.08 -5.76
C GLY A 560 19.79 -8.66 -4.35
N THR A 561 18.89 -8.72 -3.36
CA THR A 561 19.20 -8.44 -1.95
C THR A 561 19.80 -9.64 -1.22
N LEU A 562 19.77 -10.84 -1.83
CA LEU A 562 20.23 -12.09 -1.24
C LEU A 562 21.64 -12.47 -1.73
N ASP A 563 22.33 -13.23 -0.90
CA ASP A 563 23.59 -13.91 -1.20
C ASP A 563 23.34 -15.42 -1.12
N LEU A 564 23.01 -16.02 -2.27
CA LEU A 564 22.57 -17.42 -2.41
C LEU A 564 23.68 -18.33 -2.97
N ALA A 565 24.93 -17.97 -2.70
CA ALA A 565 26.13 -18.63 -3.25
C ALA A 565 26.21 -20.14 -2.98
#